data_AF-A0A0F9K4V0-F1
#
_entry.id   AF-A0A0F9K4V0-F1
#
_cell.length_a   1.000
_cell.length_b   1.000
_cell.length_c   1.000
_cell.angle_alpha   90.00
_cell.angle_beta   90.00
_cell.angle_gamma   90.00
#
_symmetry.space_group_name_H-M   'P 1'
#
loop_
_entity.id
_entity.type
_entity.pdbx_description
1 polymer ?
#
loop_
_entity_poly.entity_id
_entity_poly.type
_entity_poly.pdbx_seq_one_letter_code
_entity_poly.pdbx_strand_id
1 'polypeptide(L)'
;MLKKINCFLGFCDACEDELETNDYILHLPTEDDVEEEMVNADWMLWRGQHWCENCRPSCDFCGHDFGCHSYGEDGCNEYNCTCALFMVYEKEGK
;
A
#
# COMPACT_ATOMS: atom_id res chain seq x y z
N MET A 1 -12.88 -9.16 37.53
CA MET A 1 -13.63 -9.49 36.31
C MET A 1 -12.86 -8.86 35.15
N LEU A 2 -12.22 -9.66 34.28
CA LEU A 2 -11.49 -9.13 33.13
C LEU A 2 -12.53 -8.62 32.12
N LYS A 3 -12.49 -7.32 31.81
CA LYS A 3 -13.28 -6.74 30.72
C LYS A 3 -12.72 -7.31 29.41
N LYS A 4 -13.57 -7.92 28.60
CA LYS A 4 -13.22 -8.17 27.19
C LYS A 4 -13.14 -6.82 26.50
N ILE A 5 -12.00 -6.55 25.90
CA ILE A 5 -11.79 -5.41 25.01
C ILE A 5 -11.82 -5.99 23.60
N ASN A 6 -12.63 -5.40 22.73
CA ASN A 6 -12.55 -5.71 21.31
C ASN A 6 -11.36 -4.93 20.76
N CYS A 7 -10.43 -5.62 20.12
CA CYS A 7 -9.32 -5.00 19.41
C CYS A 7 -9.52 -5.24 17.92
N PHE A 8 -9.09 -4.27 17.13
CA PHE A 8 -8.99 -4.35 15.69
C PHE A 8 -7.54 -4.62 15.32
N LEU A 9 -7.35 -5.40 14.27
CA LEU A 9 -6.06 -5.85 13.75
C LEU A 9 -6.02 -5.50 12.26
N GLY A 10 -4.85 -5.10 11.78
CA GLY A 10 -4.61 -4.87 10.37
C GLY A 10 -4.12 -6.13 9.68
N PHE A 11 -4.70 -6.47 8.52
CA PHE A 11 -4.27 -7.59 7.70
C PHE A 11 -4.13 -7.19 6.24
N CYS A 12 -3.22 -7.84 5.51
CA CYS A 12 -3.18 -7.69 4.06
C CYS A 12 -4.29 -8.53 3.43
N ASP A 13 -5.12 -7.92 2.58
CA ASP A 13 -6.23 -8.61 1.93
C ASP A 13 -5.79 -9.68 0.91
N ALA A 14 -4.49 -9.70 0.55
CA ALA A 14 -3.94 -10.65 -0.43
C ALA A 14 -3.27 -11.87 0.21
N CYS A 15 -2.44 -11.66 1.24
CA CYS A 15 -1.64 -12.70 1.87
C CYS A 15 -1.98 -12.96 3.34
N GLU A 16 -2.93 -12.21 3.91
CA GLU A 16 -3.33 -12.28 5.32
C GLU A 16 -2.19 -11.95 6.31
N ASP A 17 -1.10 -11.35 5.82
CA ASP A 17 0.00 -10.88 6.66
C ASP A 17 -0.49 -9.83 7.66
N GLU A 18 0.06 -9.84 8.86
CA GLU A 18 -0.40 -9.02 9.98
C GLU A 18 0.35 -7.69 10.02
N LEU A 19 -0.34 -6.61 10.40
CA LEU A 19 0.33 -5.34 10.68
C LEU A 19 1.19 -5.49 11.96
N GLU A 20 2.49 -5.56 11.75
CA GLU A 20 3.48 -5.63 12.83
C GLU A 20 4.23 -4.30 13.01
N THR A 21 4.51 -3.94 14.26
CA THR A 21 5.39 -2.82 14.60
C THR A 21 6.38 -3.25 15.67
N ASN A 22 7.69 -3.16 15.36
CA ASN A 22 8.76 -3.62 16.25
C ASN A 22 8.62 -5.08 16.70
N ASP A 23 8.28 -5.99 15.77
CA ASP A 23 8.05 -7.43 16.02
C ASP A 23 6.82 -7.78 16.89
N TYR A 24 5.85 -6.87 16.99
CA TYR A 24 4.58 -7.10 17.69
C TYR A 24 3.38 -6.83 16.79
N ILE A 25 2.40 -7.73 16.83
CA ILE A 25 1.08 -7.53 16.23
C ILE A 25 0.39 -6.36 16.93
N LEU A 26 -0.08 -5.39 16.15
CA LEU A 26 -0.66 -4.17 16.68
C LEU A 26 -2.17 -4.35 16.94
N HIS A 27 -2.58 -4.16 18.20
CA HIS A 27 -3.99 -4.22 18.62
C HIS A 27 -4.53 -2.81 18.89
N LEU A 28 -5.51 -2.38 18.11
CA LEU A 28 -6.02 -1.00 18.15
C LEU A 28 -7.50 -0.94 18.54
N PRO A 29 -7.97 0.18 19.11
CA PRO A 29 -9.33 0.29 19.63
C PRO A 29 -10.40 0.52 18.56
N THR A 30 -10.03 0.98 17.35
CA THR A 30 -10.95 1.19 16.22
C THR A 30 -10.34 0.74 14.89
N GLU A 31 -11.17 0.57 13.85
CA GLU A 31 -10.71 0.32 12.47
C GLU A 31 -9.96 1.53 11.91
N ASP A 32 -10.43 2.75 12.16
CA ASP A 32 -9.77 3.99 11.72
C ASP A 32 -8.33 4.08 12.24
N ASP A 33 -8.09 3.69 13.50
CA ASP A 33 -6.74 3.65 14.07
C ASP A 33 -5.85 2.62 13.34
N VAL A 34 -6.42 1.48 12.94
CA VAL A 34 -5.69 0.45 12.15
C VAL A 34 -5.30 1.01 10.79
N GLU A 35 -6.22 1.69 10.10
CA GLU A 35 -5.94 2.30 8.81
C GLU A 35 -4.86 3.39 8.91
N GLU A 36 -4.90 4.22 9.95
CA GLU A 36 -3.87 5.24 10.21
C GLU A 36 -2.49 4.59 10.41
N GLU A 37 -2.41 3.55 11.24
CA GLU A 37 -1.15 2.85 11.50
C GLU A 37 -0.65 2.06 10.30
N MET A 38 -1.55 1.52 9.47
CA MET A 38 -1.20 0.95 8.17
C MET A 38 -0.50 1.99 7.29
N VAL A 39 -1.08 3.19 7.14
CA VAL A 39 -0.44 4.27 6.38
C VAL A 39 0.93 4.64 6.96
N ASN A 40 1.05 4.72 8.30
CA ASN A 40 2.31 5.03 8.97
C ASN A 40 3.38 3.95 8.79
N ALA A 41 2.97 2.69 8.63
CA ALA A 41 3.83 1.54 8.37
C ALA A 41 4.11 1.33 6.87
N ASP A 42 3.84 2.33 6.02
CA ASP A 42 3.98 2.28 4.57
C ASP A 42 3.11 1.19 3.90
N TRP A 43 2.03 0.74 4.54
CA TRP A 43 1.02 -0.05 3.87
C TRP A 43 0.17 0.82 2.95
N MET A 44 -0.42 0.19 1.95
CA MET A 44 -1.24 0.87 0.96
C MET A 44 -2.71 0.57 1.15
N LEU A 45 -3.53 1.62 1.17
CA LEU A 45 -4.97 1.53 1.10
C LEU A 45 -5.43 1.92 -0.30
N TRP A 46 -6.03 0.97 -1.02
CA TRP A 46 -6.54 1.21 -2.37
C TRP A 46 -7.80 0.41 -2.63
N ARG A 47 -8.84 1.10 -3.15
CA ARG A 47 -10.16 0.52 -3.45
C ARG A 47 -10.80 -0.22 -2.26
N GLY A 48 -10.54 0.25 -1.04
CA GLY A 48 -11.04 -0.37 0.19
C GLY A 48 -10.33 -1.68 0.54
N GLN A 49 -9.13 -1.90 0.00
CA GLN A 49 -8.26 -3.03 0.33
C GLN A 49 -6.92 -2.54 0.88
N HIS A 50 -6.32 -3.34 1.75
CA HIS A 50 -5.06 -3.14 2.43
C HIS A 50 -3.98 -4.04 1.85
N TRP A 51 -2.85 -3.43 1.49
CA TRP A 51 -1.75 -4.12 0.83
C TRP A 51 -0.45 -3.92 1.61
N CYS A 52 0.16 -5.01 2.06
CA CYS A 52 1.52 -4.97 2.58
C CYS A 52 2.52 -4.71 1.44
N GLU A 53 3.76 -4.38 1.78
CA GLU A 53 4.82 -4.07 0.81
C GLU A 53 5.04 -5.18 -0.25
N ASN A 54 4.81 -6.45 0.12
CA ASN A 54 5.07 -7.61 -0.74
C ASN A 54 3.91 -7.95 -1.67
N CYS A 55 2.73 -7.39 -1.42
CA CYS A 55 1.51 -7.73 -2.13
C CYS A 55 0.92 -6.55 -2.90
N ARG A 56 1.60 -5.41 -2.93
CA ARG A 56 1.12 -4.21 -3.63
C ARG A 56 0.72 -4.57 -5.07
N PRO A 57 -0.47 -4.14 -5.52
CA PRO A 57 -0.91 -4.45 -6.87
C PRO A 57 0.00 -3.77 -7.89
N SER A 58 0.26 -4.44 -9.01
CA SER A 58 0.98 -3.86 -10.12
C SER A 58 0.10 -2.83 -10.85
N CYS A 59 0.68 -1.73 -11.29
CA CYS A 59 0.03 -0.81 -12.21
C CYS A 59 -0.23 -1.50 -13.56
N ASP A 60 -1.49 -1.55 -13.99
CA ASP A 60 -1.89 -2.11 -15.28
C ASP A 60 -1.26 -1.40 -16.50
N PHE A 61 -0.73 -0.18 -16.30
CA PHE A 61 -0.15 0.63 -17.38
C PHE A 61 1.38 0.47 -17.51
N CYS A 62 2.15 0.53 -16.41
CA CYS A 62 3.61 0.43 -16.45
C CYS A 62 4.19 -0.88 -15.90
N GLY A 63 3.38 -1.70 -15.21
CA GLY A 63 3.82 -2.96 -14.60
C GLY A 63 4.69 -2.80 -13.36
N HIS A 64 4.91 -1.58 -12.84
CA HIS A 64 5.55 -1.37 -11.55
C HIS A 64 4.56 -1.53 -10.39
N ASP A 65 5.05 -1.88 -9.21
CA ASP A 65 4.26 -1.90 -7.99
C ASP A 65 3.69 -0.51 -7.73
N PHE A 66 2.40 -0.43 -7.38
CA PHE A 66 1.74 0.83 -7.07
C PHE A 66 2.49 1.54 -5.93
N GLY A 67 2.61 2.88 -5.98
CA GLY A 67 3.39 3.65 -5.00
C GLY A 67 4.92 3.52 -5.11
N CYS A 68 5.47 2.58 -5.90
CA CYS A 68 6.90 2.45 -6.15
C CYS A 68 7.28 3.12 -7.48
N HIS A 69 8.15 4.13 -7.40
CA HIS A 69 8.75 4.77 -8.56
C HIS A 69 10.27 4.83 -8.44
N SER A 70 10.93 5.02 -9.58
CA SER A 70 12.36 5.34 -9.59
C SER A 70 12.60 6.69 -8.89
N TYR A 71 13.78 6.87 -8.30
CA TYR A 71 14.15 8.09 -7.58
C TYR A 71 13.86 9.36 -8.41
N GLY A 72 12.97 10.22 -7.91
CA GLY A 72 12.62 11.51 -8.52
C GLY A 72 11.29 11.55 -9.28
N GLU A 73 10.48 10.49 -9.28
CA GLU A 73 9.12 10.49 -9.84
C GLU A 73 8.05 10.38 -8.76
N ASP A 74 6.88 11.00 -8.99
CA ASP A 74 5.70 10.83 -8.14
C ASP A 74 5.22 9.38 -8.18
N GLY A 75 4.90 8.80 -7.02
CA GLY A 75 4.43 7.42 -6.93
C GLY A 75 3.22 7.14 -7.81
N CYS A 76 3.16 5.94 -8.39
CA CYS A 76 2.13 5.55 -9.34
C CYS A 76 0.77 5.65 -8.65
N ASN A 77 -0.05 6.60 -9.09
CA ASN A 77 -1.46 6.59 -8.81
C ASN A 77 -2.20 6.26 -10.11
N GLU A 78 -3.31 5.54 -10.01
CA GLU A 78 -4.16 5.00 -11.08
C GLU A 78 -4.46 5.98 -12.24
N TYR A 79 -4.27 7.28 -12.02
CA TYR A 79 -4.55 8.38 -12.96
C TYR A 79 -3.29 9.10 -13.49
N ASN A 80 -2.13 8.93 -12.87
CA ASN A 80 -0.90 9.65 -13.18
C ASN A 80 0.32 8.72 -13.14
N CYS A 81 0.24 7.61 -13.87
CA CYS A 81 1.44 6.87 -14.25
C CYS A 81 2.24 7.75 -15.24
N THR A 82 3.15 8.57 -14.72
CA THR A 82 4.03 9.44 -15.53
C THR A 82 4.92 8.65 -16.50
N CYS A 83 5.02 7.32 -16.35
CA CYS A 83 5.68 6.43 -17.29
C CYS A 83 5.04 6.47 -18.70
N ALA A 84 3.75 6.79 -18.82
CA ALA A 84 3.09 7.00 -20.11
C ALA A 84 3.73 8.12 -20.93
N LEU A 85 4.24 9.16 -20.25
CA LEU A 85 4.90 10.27 -20.92
C LEU A 85 6.31 9.85 -21.37
N PHE A 86 7.06 9.10 -20.57
CA PHE A 86 8.43 8.69 -20.93
C PHE A 86 8.48 7.62 -22.04
N MET A 87 7.55 6.65 -22.07
CA MET A 87 7.53 5.64 -23.15
C MET A 87 7.17 6.22 -24.52
N VAL A 88 6.47 7.36 -24.57
CA VAL A 88 6.18 8.05 -25.84
C VAL A 88 7.44 8.75 -26.38
N TYR A 89 8.26 9.33 -25.51
CA TYR A 89 9.48 10.03 -25.95
C TYR A 89 10.61 9.09 -26.42
N GLU A 90 10.75 7.88 -25.88
CA GLU A 90 11.76 6.94 -26.38
C GLU A 90 11.40 6.29 -27.73
N LYS A 91 10.11 6.24 -28.08
CA LYS A 91 9.67 5.59 -29.33
C LYS A 91 9.76 6.50 -30.56
N GLU A 92 9.84 7.82 -30.38
CA GLU A 92 10.00 8.79 -31.47
C GLU A 92 11.46 9.22 -31.71
N GLY A 93 12.42 8.62 -30.98
CA GLY A 93 13.85 8.88 -31.11
C GLY A 93 14.61 7.87 -31.98
N LYS A 94 14.18 7.62 -33.22
CA LYS A 94 15.01 7.06 -34.30
C LYS A 94 14.66 7.66 -35.65
#